data_AF-A0AAD9MWR8-F1
#
_entry.id   AF-A0AAD9MWR8-F1
#
_cell.length_a   1.000
_cell.length_b   1.000
_cell.length_c   1.000
_cell.angle_alpha   90.00
_cell.angle_beta   90.00
_cell.angle_gamma   90.00
#
_symmetry.space_group_name_H-M   'P 1'
#
loop_
_entity.id
_entity.type
_entity.pdbx_description
1 polymer ?
#
loop_
_entity_poly.entity_id
_entity_poly.type
_entity_poly.pdbx_seq_one_letter_code
_entity_poly.pdbx_strand_id
1 'polypeptide(L)' 'MRNKSKKLSMFLAPPDPYEISRLTDSLKRKNSSGHDGITSSLIKDIKHKICLPVTLLINKSISAGIVSDLLKTTQIKEN' A
#
# COMPACT_ATOMS: atom_id res chain seq x y z
N MET A 1 28.28 -28.53 2.36
CA MET A 1 27.76 -27.31 3.02
C MET A 1 27.75 -26.15 2.04
N ARG A 2 26.58 -25.55 1.81
CA ARG A 2 26.26 -24.11 1.59
C ARG A 2 24.99 -24.02 0.73
N ASN A 3 23.85 -23.89 1.39
CA ASN A 3 22.56 -23.66 0.74
C ASN A 3 22.65 -22.31 0.00
N LYS A 4 22.54 -22.31 -1.34
CA LYS A 4 22.54 -21.07 -2.12
C LYS A 4 21.17 -20.40 -1.92
N SER A 5 21.07 -19.45 -0.99
CA SER A 5 19.86 -18.64 -0.82
C SER A 5 19.46 -18.02 -2.17
N LYS A 6 18.31 -18.44 -2.70
CA LYS A 6 17.77 -17.96 -3.98
C LYS A 6 17.44 -16.47 -3.80
N LYS A 7 18.15 -15.59 -4.52
CA LYS A 7 17.88 -14.14 -4.47
C LYS A 7 16.50 -13.90 -5.10
N LEU A 8 15.49 -13.62 -4.28
CA LEU A 8 14.16 -13.26 -4.76
C LEU A 8 14.16 -11.76 -5.09
N SER A 9 13.84 -11.43 -6.34
CA SER A 9 13.69 -10.04 -6.80
C SER A 9 12.23 -9.78 -7.14
N MET A 10 11.76 -8.57 -6.84
CA MET A 10 10.43 -8.09 -7.21
C MET A 10 10.58 -6.86 -8.10
N PHE A 11 9.91 -6.85 -9.25
CA PHE A 11 9.90 -5.72 -10.17
C PHE A 11 8.59 -4.96 -9.97
N LEU A 12 8.69 -3.68 -9.61
CA LEU A 12 7.54 -2.81 -9.38
C LEU A 12 7.47 -1.75 -10.47
N ALA A 13 6.29 -1.56 -11.06
CA ALA A 13 6.00 -0.40 -11.89
C ALA A 13 5.33 0.68 -11.03
N PRO A 14 5.63 1.97 -11.24
CA PRO A 14 4.93 3.05 -10.57
C PRO A 14 3.45 3.09 -11.01
N PRO A 15 2.49 3.06 -10.07
CA PRO A 15 1.07 3.16 -10.41
C PRO A 15 0.68 4.53 -10.98
N ASP A 16 -0.45 4.53 -11.70
CA ASP A 16 -1.12 5.74 -12.18
C ASP A 16 -2.37 6.09 -11.32
N PRO A 17 -2.92 7.32 -11.44
CA PRO A 17 -4.08 7.72 -10.64
C PRO A 17 -5.36 6.90 -10.88
N TYR A 18 -5.52 6.34 -12.07
CA TYR A 18 -6.67 5.49 -12.40
C TYR A 18 -6.55 4.13 -11.69
N GLU A 19 -5.36 3.54 -11.65
CA GLU A 19 -5.09 2.34 -10.86
C GLU A 19 -5.37 2.57 -9.38
N ILE A 20 -4.85 3.66 -8.80
CA ILE A 20 -5.12 4.01 -7.39
C ILE A 20 -6.62 4.22 -7.13
N SER A 21 -7.33 4.86 -8.06
CA SER A 21 -8.79 5.02 -7.97
C SER A 21 -9.51 3.68 -7.94
N ARG A 22 -9.17 2.74 -8.84
CA ARG A 22 -9.75 1.39 -8.86
C ARG A 22 -9.42 0.59 -7.61
N LEU A 23 -8.17 0.68 -7.12
CA LEU A 23 -7.78 0.03 -5.87
C LEU A 23 -8.58 0.59 -4.69
N THR A 24 -8.78 1.90 -4.64
CA THR A 24 -9.62 2.56 -3.63
C THR A 24 -11.07 2.05 -3.71
N ASP A 25 -11.61 1.88 -4.91
CA ASP A 25 -12.96 1.34 -5.11
C ASP A 25 -13.08 -0.13 -4.69
N SER A 26 -12.02 -0.91 -4.78
CA SER A 26 -11.99 -2.31 -4.35
C SER A 26 -12.01 -2.48 -2.82
N LEU A 27 -11.71 -1.42 -2.05
CA LEU A 27 -11.76 -1.47 -0.59
C LEU A 27 -13.18 -1.77 -0.10
N LYS A 28 -13.34 -2.76 0.80
CA LYS A 28 -14.62 -2.99 1.47
C LYS A 28 -14.98 -1.75 2.29
N ARG A 29 -16.17 -1.18 2.06
CA ARG A 29 -16.68 -0.05 2.84
C ARG A 29 -16.91 -0.52 4.27
N LYS A 30 -16.22 0.07 5.24
CA LYS A 30 -16.29 -0.26 6.66
C LYS A 30 -16.18 1.02 7.49
N ASN A 31 -16.84 1.01 8.65
CA ASN A 31 -16.80 2.10 9.62
C ASN A 31 -15.76 1.86 10.72
N SER A 32 -15.19 0.65 10.81
CA SER A 32 -14.02 0.38 11.63
C SER A 32 -12.78 1.03 11.02
N SER A 33 -12.00 1.76 11.81
CA SER A 33 -10.72 2.36 11.42
C SER A 33 -9.53 1.52 11.87
N GLY A 34 -8.35 1.80 11.29
CA GLY A 34 -7.06 1.32 11.80
C GLY A 34 -6.57 2.15 12.99
N HIS A 35 -5.27 2.01 13.30
CA HIS A 35 -4.59 2.79 14.36
C HIS A 35 -4.56 4.30 14.07
N ASP A 36 -4.76 4.69 12.81
CA ASP A 36 -4.79 6.08 12.33
C ASP A 36 -6.16 6.75 12.48
N GLY A 37 -7.20 6.01 12.88
CA GLY A 37 -8.56 6.56 12.99
C GLY A 37 -9.26 6.81 11.65
N ILE A 38 -8.65 6.46 10.51
CA ILE A 38 -9.22 6.69 9.18
C ILE A 38 -10.02 5.47 8.73
N THR A 39 -11.27 5.68 8.33
CA THR A 39 -12.15 4.61 7.85
C THR A 39 -12.04 4.42 6.34
N SER A 40 -12.28 3.20 5.86
CA SER A 40 -12.34 2.95 4.41
C SER A 40 -13.56 3.59 3.75
N SER A 41 -14.63 3.88 4.51
CA SER A 41 -15.75 4.69 4.02
C SER A 41 -15.33 6.11 3.69
N LEU A 42 -14.61 6.77 4.60
CA LEU A 42 -14.12 8.14 4.39
C LEU A 42 -13.17 8.21 3.19
N ILE A 43 -12.21 7.29 3.09
CA ILE A 43 -11.26 7.20 1.96
C ILE A 43 -12.01 7.13 0.63
N LYS A 44 -13.07 6.33 0.55
CA LYS A 44 -13.90 6.23 -0.66
C LYS A 44 -14.63 7.53 -0.97
N ASP A 45 -15.17 8.21 0.04
CA ASP A 45 -15.92 9.44 -0.14
C ASP A 45 -15.02 10.60 -0.62
N ILE A 46 -13.77 10.64 -0.17
CA ILE A 46 -12.79 11.69 -0.55
C ILE A 46 -11.85 11.26 -1.69
N LYS A 47 -12.05 10.08 -2.29
CA LYS A 47 -11.20 9.48 -3.34
C LYS A 47 -10.73 10.49 -4.40
N HIS A 48 -11.66 11.27 -4.94
CA HIS A 48 -11.43 12.26 -5.98
C HIS A 48 -10.40 13.35 -5.59
N LYS A 49 -10.19 13.59 -4.29
CA LYS A 49 -9.18 14.52 -3.78
C LYS A 49 -7.84 13.84 -3.47
N ILE A 50 -7.86 12.57 -3.09
CA ILE A 50 -6.67 11.87 -2.59
C ILE A 50 -5.97 11.00 -3.62
N CYS A 51 -6.61 10.62 -4.73
CA CYS A 51 -6.00 9.74 -5.74
C CYS A 51 -4.67 10.29 -6.26
N LEU A 52 -4.64 11.56 -6.67
CA LEU A 52 -3.43 12.19 -7.19
C LEU A 52 -2.30 12.27 -6.15
N PRO A 53 -2.50 12.84 -4.94
CA PRO A 53 -1.44 12.91 -3.95
C PRO A 53 -0.97 11.52 -3.47
N VAL A 54 -1.87 10.53 -3.35
CA VAL A 54 -1.50 9.15 -3.00
C VAL A 54 -0.65 8.51 -4.09
N THR A 55 -0.98 8.73 -5.36
CA THR A 55 -0.18 8.24 -6.50
C THR A 55 1.23 8.81 -6.46
N LEU A 56 1.36 10.13 -6.28
CA LEU A 56 2.65 10.80 -6.18
C LEU A 56 3.48 10.30 -5.00
N LEU A 57 2.83 10.08 -3.85
CA LEU A 57 3.47 9.54 -2.65
C LEU A 57 4.01 8.13 -2.89
N ILE A 58 3.19 7.22 -3.43
CA ILE A 58 3.58 5.84 -3.71
C ILE A 58 4.73 5.80 -4.72
N ASN A 59 4.65 6.59 -5.80
CA ASN A 59 5.70 6.65 -6.81
C ASN A 59 7.03 7.13 -6.22
N LYS A 60 6.99 8.17 -5.37
CA LYS A 60 8.18 8.63 -4.63
C LYS A 60 8.73 7.56 -3.70
N SER A 61 7.88 6.87 -2.94
CA SER A 61 8.28 5.77 -2.06
C SER A 61 8.98 4.65 -2.81
N ILE A 62 8.43 4.20 -3.95
CA ILE A 62 9.02 3.14 -4.78
C ILE A 62 10.37 3.59 -5.34
N SER A 63 10.44 4.80 -5.94
CA SER A 63 11.68 5.30 -6.54
C SER A 63 12.79 5.56 -5.51
N ALA A 64 12.44 5.99 -4.29
CA ALA A 64 13.40 6.22 -3.22
C ALA A 64 13.75 4.95 -2.43
N GLY A 65 13.00 3.86 -2.60
CA GLY A 65 13.12 2.67 -1.76
C GLY A 65 12.72 2.90 -0.31
N ILE A 66 11.83 3.86 -0.04
CA ILE A 66 11.38 4.23 1.31
C ILE A 66 9.95 3.73 1.53
N VAL A 67 9.74 3.00 2.62
CA VAL A 67 8.43 2.51 3.04
C VAL A 67 8.13 2.99 4.46
N SER A 68 6.85 3.12 4.80
CA SER A 68 6.43 3.53 6.14
C SER A 68 6.77 2.45 7.18
N ASP A 69 7.29 2.86 8.33
CA ASP A 69 7.55 1.97 9.47
C ASP A 69 6.25 1.43 10.11
N LEU A 70 5.11 2.08 9.84
CA LEU A 70 3.80 1.79 10.43
C LEU A 70 2.92 0.88 9.55
N LEU A 71 3.53 0.06 8.70
CA LEU A 71 2.78 -0.96 7.97
C LEU A 71 2.26 -2.04 8.92
N LYS A 72 1.19 -2.72 8.52
CA LYS A 72 0.59 -3.81 9.29
C LYS A 72 1.65 -4.87 9.60
N THR A 73 2.08 -4.94 10.85
CA THR A 73 2.97 -5.99 11.34
C THR A 73 2.17 -7.29 11.49
N THR A 74 2.51 -8.32 10.74
CA THR A 74 2.00 -9.67 10.95
C THR A 74 3.08 -10.53 11.60
N GLN A 75 2.68 -11.48 12.44
CA GLN A 75 3.61 -12.49 12.93
C GLN A 75 3.99 -13.41 11.76
N ILE A 76 5.29 -13.58 11.54
CA ILE A 76 5.80 -14.61 10.63
C ILE A 76 5.78 -15.92 11.41
N LYS A 77 4.93 -16.87 11.01
CA LYS A 77 5.04 -18.25 11.49
C LYS A 77 6.09 -18.95 10.64
N GLU A 78 7.29 -19.12 11.16
CA GLU A 78 8.23 -20.11 10.64
C GLU A 78 7.72 -21.50 11.04
N ASN A 79 7.56 -22.39 10.05
CA ASN A 79 7.30 -23.82 10.27
C ASN A 79 8.62 -24.58 10.26
#